data_AF-A0A432JGK6-F1
#
_entry.id   AF-A0A432JGK6-F1
#
_cell.length_a   1.000
_cell.length_b   1.000
_cell.length_c   1.000
_cell.angle_alpha   90.00
_cell.angle_beta   90.00
_cell.angle_gamma   90.00
#
_symmetry.space_group_name_H-M   'P 1'
#
loop_
_entity.id
_entity.type
_entity.pdbx_description
1 polymer ?
#
loop_
_entity_poly.entity_id
_entity_poly.type
_entity_poly.pdbx_seq_one_letter_code
_entity_poly.pdbx_strand_id
1 'polypeptide(L)'
;LNNPQASAAMIGRGTYARYNTPMDPRIKALAVLTAAREACGHYVWTVNQPAAKEAGLPDEVIAAIREYRAPNGLDTNDAAIVQFMIELLRQHRISDETFEAVRAMVGDAGVVDILVVTGYYHTLAHALNALDVDLPEGTTSALTY
;
A
#
# COMPACT_ATOMS: atom_id res chain seq x y z
N LEU A 1 13.04 14.37 12.61
CA LEU A 1 14.19 15.18 13.05
C LEU A 1 14.36 15.18 14.58
N ASN A 2 13.28 15.26 15.36
CA ASN A 2 13.32 15.28 16.84
C ASN A 2 13.81 13.97 17.50
N ASN A 3 13.88 12.87 16.74
CA ASN A 3 14.61 11.65 17.12
C ASN A 3 15.37 11.12 15.89
N PRO A 4 16.65 11.50 15.71
CA PRO A 4 17.40 11.21 14.50
C PRO A 4 17.60 9.72 14.23
N GLN A 5 17.87 8.93 15.26
CA GLN A 5 18.09 7.48 15.11
C GLN A 5 16.83 6.76 14.64
N ALA A 6 15.68 7.03 15.26
CA ALA A 6 14.40 6.46 14.82
C ALA A 6 14.00 6.94 13.41
N SER A 7 14.23 8.22 13.12
CA SER A 7 13.97 8.79 11.79
C SER A 7 14.81 8.08 10.72
N ALA A 8 16.11 7.85 10.98
CA ALA A 8 17.00 7.17 10.05
C ALA A 8 16.58 5.71 9.79
N ALA A 9 16.14 4.97 10.81
CA ALA A 9 15.63 3.62 10.65
C ALA A 9 14.37 3.58 9.77
N MET A 10 13.44 4.51 9.98
CA MET A 10 12.24 4.63 9.15
C MET A 10 12.59 4.99 7.70
N ILE A 11 13.54 5.92 7.50
CA ILE A 11 14.06 6.29 6.17
C ILE A 11 14.66 5.07 5.48
N GLY A 12 15.48 4.27 6.15
CA GLY A 12 16.09 3.07 5.55
C GLY A 12 15.05 2.08 5.00
N ARG A 13 14.01 1.78 5.78
CA ARG A 13 12.86 0.96 5.32
C ARG A 13 12.15 1.62 4.14
N GLY A 14 11.96 2.93 4.21
CA GLY A 14 11.33 3.71 3.14
C GLY A 14 12.14 3.76 1.86
N THR A 15 13.46 3.79 1.93
CA THR A 15 14.35 3.73 0.78
C THR A 15 14.19 2.39 0.07
N TYR A 16 14.15 1.30 0.83
CA TYR A 16 13.89 -0.02 0.25
C TYR A 16 12.52 -0.08 -0.43
N ALA A 17 11.46 0.26 0.31
CA ALA A 17 10.09 0.19 -0.20
C ALA A 17 9.84 1.10 -1.40
N ARG A 18 10.47 2.29 -1.44
CA ARG A 18 10.26 3.27 -2.53
C ARG A 18 11.14 3.04 -3.74
N TYR A 19 12.41 2.67 -3.55
CA TYR A 19 13.41 2.74 -4.62
C TYR A 19 14.12 1.43 -4.92
N ASN A 20 14.28 0.53 -3.93
CA ASN A 20 15.13 -0.66 -4.12
C ASN A 20 14.36 -1.97 -4.29
N THR A 21 13.06 -2.01 -3.96
CA THR A 21 12.24 -3.20 -4.18
C THR A 21 12.17 -3.51 -5.69
N PRO A 22 12.43 -4.76 -6.11
CA PRO A 22 12.34 -5.20 -7.51
C PRO A 22 10.89 -5.48 -7.96
N MET A 23 9.92 -5.22 -7.08
CA MET A 23 8.51 -5.51 -7.29
C MET A 23 7.96 -4.81 -8.53
N ASP A 24 7.08 -5.51 -9.24
CA ASP A 24 6.31 -4.94 -10.34
C ASP A 24 5.60 -3.65 -9.88
N PRO A 25 5.68 -2.54 -10.65
CA PRO A 25 5.10 -1.26 -10.26
C PRO A 25 3.59 -1.31 -9.99
N ARG A 26 2.83 -2.15 -10.72
CA ARG A 26 1.39 -2.32 -10.52
C ARG A 26 1.11 -3.00 -9.19
N ILE A 27 1.82 -4.08 -8.88
CA ILE A 27 1.68 -4.79 -7.60
C ILE A 27 2.02 -3.86 -6.43
N LYS A 28 3.10 -3.09 -6.57
CA LYS A 28 3.49 -2.10 -5.57
C LYS A 28 2.42 -1.02 -5.38
N ALA A 29 1.83 -0.52 -6.46
CA ALA A 29 0.76 0.47 -6.38
C ALA A 29 -0.50 -0.07 -5.66
N LEU A 30 -0.90 -1.33 -5.93
CA LEU A 30 -1.96 -2.01 -5.18
C LEU A 30 -1.61 -2.10 -3.69
N ALA A 31 -0.37 -2.48 -3.37
CA ALA A 31 0.14 -2.58 -2.00
C ALA A 31 0.08 -1.26 -1.24
N VAL A 32 0.54 -0.19 -1.88
CA VAL A 32 0.58 1.14 -1.29
C VAL A 32 -0.82 1.70 -1.08
N LEU A 33 -1.68 1.64 -2.10
CA LEU A 33 -3.03 2.21 -1.99
C LEU A 33 -3.90 1.44 -1.01
N THR A 34 -3.81 0.10 -0.98
CA THR A 34 -4.54 -0.71 0.01
C THR A 34 -4.03 -0.39 1.42
N ALA A 35 -2.71 -0.40 1.65
CA ALA A 35 -2.14 -0.07 2.96
C ALA A 35 -2.51 1.35 3.44
N ALA A 36 -2.51 2.32 2.52
CA ALA A 36 -2.91 3.69 2.81
C ALA A 36 -4.40 3.78 3.16
N ARG A 37 -5.28 3.10 2.39
CA ARG A 37 -6.71 3.13 2.66
C ARG A 37 -7.04 2.50 4.01
N GLU A 38 -6.49 1.33 4.30
CA GLU A 38 -6.68 0.63 5.58
C GLU A 38 -6.19 1.42 6.80
N ALA A 39 -5.25 2.35 6.61
CA ALA A 39 -4.75 3.24 7.66
C ALA A 39 -5.48 4.60 7.72
N CYS A 40 -6.51 4.83 6.89
CA CYS A 40 -7.06 6.17 6.63
C CYS A 40 -5.97 7.21 6.33
N GLY A 41 -4.92 6.81 5.60
CA GLY A 41 -3.73 7.60 5.34
C GLY A 41 -3.90 8.60 4.21
N HIS A 42 -4.54 9.74 4.48
CA HIS A 42 -4.82 10.78 3.48
C HIS A 42 -3.57 11.23 2.72
N TYR A 43 -2.48 11.51 3.43
CA TYR A 43 -1.21 11.93 2.81
C TYR A 43 -0.67 10.85 1.88
N VAL A 44 -0.55 9.62 2.38
CA VAL A 44 0.02 8.51 1.61
C VAL A 44 -0.82 8.23 0.38
N TRP A 45 -2.14 8.12 0.54
CA TRP A 45 -3.05 7.89 -0.57
C TRP A 45 -2.85 8.95 -1.66
N THR A 46 -2.93 10.22 -1.26
CA THR A 46 -2.94 11.36 -2.18
C THR A 46 -1.64 11.45 -2.99
N VAL A 47 -0.49 11.29 -2.33
CA VAL A 47 0.82 11.39 -2.99
C VAL A 47 1.11 10.18 -3.89
N ASN A 48 0.55 9.00 -3.59
CA ASN A 48 0.84 7.78 -4.36
C ASN A 48 -0.22 7.47 -5.44
N GLN A 49 -1.39 8.12 -5.42
CA GLN A 49 -2.43 7.91 -6.42
C GLN A 49 -1.98 8.23 -7.86
N PRO A 50 -1.24 9.32 -8.16
CA PRO A 50 -0.74 9.57 -9.51
C PRO A 50 0.18 8.46 -10.01
N ALA A 51 1.13 8.02 -9.18
CA ALA A 51 2.05 6.93 -9.52
C ALA A 51 1.32 5.59 -9.73
N ALA A 52 0.21 5.35 -9.02
CA ALA A 52 -0.62 4.19 -9.24
C ALA A 52 -1.27 4.20 -10.63
N LYS A 53 -1.75 5.37 -11.10
CA LYS A 53 -2.27 5.52 -12.46
C LYS A 53 -1.18 5.31 -13.51
N GLU A 54 0.01 5.87 -13.28
CA GLU A 54 1.17 5.67 -14.16
C GLU A 54 1.62 4.21 -14.24
N ALA A 55 1.48 3.46 -13.14
CA ALA A 55 1.68 2.02 -13.09
C ALA A 55 0.55 1.20 -13.75
N GLY A 56 -0.41 1.87 -14.38
CA GLY A 56 -1.47 1.25 -15.17
C GLY A 56 -2.69 0.82 -14.38
N LEU A 57 -2.85 1.19 -13.10
CA LEU A 57 -4.09 0.90 -12.36
C LEU A 57 -5.23 1.73 -12.94
N PRO A 58 -6.31 1.10 -13.45
CA PRO A 58 -7.48 1.82 -13.91
C PRO A 58 -8.14 2.58 -12.76
N ASP A 59 -8.83 3.68 -13.08
CA ASP A 59 -9.56 4.48 -12.09
C ASP A 59 -10.60 3.65 -11.32
N GLU A 60 -11.18 2.62 -11.95
CA GLU A 60 -12.13 1.71 -11.30
C GLU A 60 -11.51 0.86 -10.18
N VAL A 61 -10.25 0.44 -10.33
CA VAL A 61 -9.51 -0.34 -9.33
C VAL A 61 -9.16 0.56 -8.16
N ILE A 62 -8.65 1.77 -8.44
CA ILE A 62 -8.35 2.78 -7.42
C ILE A 62 -9.63 3.14 -6.64
N ALA A 63 -10.75 3.35 -7.34
CA ALA A 63 -12.04 3.62 -6.71
C ALA A 63 -12.53 2.44 -5.86
N ALA A 64 -12.36 1.20 -6.32
CA ALA A 64 -12.76 0.01 -5.57
C ALA A 64 -11.99 -0.14 -4.25
N ILE A 65 -10.68 0.15 -4.26
CA ILE A 65 -9.87 0.18 -3.03
C ILE A 65 -10.36 1.31 -2.13
N ARG A 66 -10.50 2.54 -2.67
CA ARG A 66 -10.95 3.72 -1.92
C ARG A 66 -12.28 3.50 -1.20
N GLU A 67 -13.22 2.84 -1.87
CA GLU A 67 -14.60 2.64 -1.41
C GLU A 67 -14.77 1.34 -0.60
N TYR A 68 -13.67 0.63 -0.28
CA TYR A 68 -13.70 -0.67 0.39
C TYR A 68 -14.56 -1.73 -0.33
N ARG A 69 -14.69 -1.62 -1.66
CA ARG A 69 -15.33 -2.63 -2.50
C ARG A 69 -14.36 -3.75 -2.87
N ALA A 70 -13.07 -3.42 -3.01
CA ALA A 70 -12.03 -4.40 -3.29
C ALA A 70 -11.95 -5.48 -2.17
N PRO A 71 -11.65 -6.73 -2.53
CA PRO A 71 -11.21 -7.20 -3.84
C PRO A 71 -12.36 -7.48 -4.83
N ASN A 72 -13.62 -7.31 -4.42
CA ASN A 72 -14.76 -7.67 -5.27
C ASN A 72 -14.81 -6.80 -6.53
N GLY A 73 -14.96 -7.45 -7.69
CA GLY A 73 -15.05 -6.79 -8.99
C GLY A 73 -13.70 -6.37 -9.59
N LEU A 74 -12.58 -6.71 -8.94
CA LEU A 74 -11.25 -6.61 -9.56
C LEU A 74 -10.98 -7.83 -10.45
N ASP A 75 -10.03 -7.71 -11.38
CA ASP A 75 -9.49 -8.87 -12.07
C ASP A 75 -8.78 -9.81 -11.08
N THR A 76 -8.62 -11.08 -11.46
CA THR A 76 -8.11 -12.13 -10.56
C THR A 76 -6.78 -11.78 -9.91
N ASN A 77 -5.86 -11.15 -10.65
CA ASN A 77 -4.52 -10.86 -10.15
C ASN A 77 -4.55 -9.69 -9.16
N ASP A 78 -5.24 -8.60 -9.53
CA ASP A 78 -5.42 -7.45 -8.64
C ASP A 78 -6.19 -7.85 -7.37
N ALA A 79 -7.23 -8.67 -7.52
CA ALA A 79 -8.04 -9.19 -6.42
C ALA A 79 -7.19 -10.00 -5.43
N ALA A 80 -6.33 -10.90 -5.91
CA ALA A 80 -5.48 -11.74 -5.04
C ALA A 80 -4.52 -10.88 -4.20
N ILE A 81 -3.89 -9.89 -4.84
CA ILE A 81 -2.96 -8.96 -4.18
C ILE A 81 -3.68 -8.12 -3.12
N VAL A 82 -4.84 -7.55 -3.45
CA VAL A 82 -5.61 -6.74 -2.48
C VAL A 82 -6.18 -7.59 -1.35
N GLN A 83 -6.70 -8.79 -1.65
CA GLN A 83 -7.20 -9.73 -0.64
C GLN A 83 -6.10 -10.12 0.36
N PHE A 84 -4.90 -10.42 -0.12
CA PHE A 84 -3.74 -10.73 0.71
C PHE A 84 -3.46 -9.62 1.73
N MET A 85 -3.53 -8.36 1.30
CA MET A 85 -3.32 -7.21 2.19
C MET A 85 -4.47 -7.00 3.16
N ILE A 86 -5.71 -7.20 2.72
CA ILE A 86 -6.89 -7.09 3.59
C ILE A 86 -6.85 -8.15 4.69
N GLU A 87 -6.53 -9.40 4.34
CA GLU A 87 -6.33 -10.49 5.31
C GLU A 87 -5.22 -10.14 6.30
N LEU A 88 -4.07 -9.68 5.81
CA LEU A 88 -2.96 -9.26 6.66
C LEU A 88 -3.34 -8.12 7.62
N LEU A 89 -3.95 -7.05 7.11
CA LEU A 89 -4.15 -5.79 7.85
C LEU A 89 -5.38 -5.83 8.76
N ARG A 90 -6.45 -6.55 8.37
CA ARG A 90 -7.69 -6.63 9.15
C ARG A 90 -7.84 -7.91 9.97
N GLN A 91 -7.41 -9.04 9.41
CA GLN A 91 -7.59 -10.35 10.03
C GLN A 91 -6.34 -10.82 10.78
N HIS A 92 -5.21 -10.15 10.55
CA HIS A 92 -3.90 -10.48 11.15
C HIS A 92 -3.44 -11.91 10.85
N ARG A 93 -3.98 -12.51 9.79
CA ARG A 93 -3.67 -13.84 9.30
C ARG A 93 -4.07 -13.90 7.84
N ILE A 94 -3.20 -14.51 7.03
CA ILE A 94 -3.46 -14.80 5.63
C ILE A 94 -3.81 -16.29 5.53
N SER A 95 -4.83 -16.62 4.74
CA SER A 95 -5.22 -17.98 4.43
C SER A 95 -4.21 -18.65 3.50
N ASP A 96 -4.08 -19.97 3.57
CA ASP A 96 -3.15 -20.73 2.72
C ASP A 96 -3.49 -20.54 1.23
N GLU A 97 -4.78 -20.46 0.89
CA GLU A 97 -5.26 -20.20 -0.47
C GLU A 97 -4.78 -18.85 -1.00
N THR A 98 -5.02 -17.76 -0.25
CA THR A 98 -4.60 -16.41 -0.64
C THR A 98 -3.07 -16.30 -0.67
N PHE A 99 -2.37 -16.94 0.27
CA PHE A 99 -0.91 -16.94 0.31
C PHE A 99 -0.32 -17.61 -0.93
N GLU A 100 -0.77 -18.82 -1.27
CA GLU A 100 -0.28 -19.56 -2.43
C GLU A 100 -0.66 -18.90 -3.75
N ALA A 101 -1.84 -18.26 -3.85
CA ALA A 101 -2.22 -17.49 -5.02
C ALA A 101 -1.24 -16.34 -5.30
N VAL A 102 -0.92 -15.53 -4.28
CA VAL A 102 0.06 -14.44 -4.43
C VAL A 102 1.47 -14.98 -4.66
N ARG A 103 1.87 -16.02 -3.93
CA ARG A 103 3.16 -16.67 -4.10
C ARG A 103 3.37 -17.21 -5.52
N ALA A 104 2.34 -17.78 -6.14
CA ALA A 104 2.41 -18.23 -7.53
C ALA A 104 2.67 -17.09 -8.52
N MET A 105 2.24 -15.87 -8.19
CA MET A 105 2.44 -14.68 -9.03
C MET A 105 3.84 -14.07 -8.87
N VAL A 106 4.36 -13.99 -7.64
CA VAL A 106 5.56 -13.19 -7.33
C VAL A 106 6.73 -13.98 -6.73
N GLY A 107 6.54 -15.27 -6.46
CA GLY A 107 7.50 -16.12 -5.76
C GLY A 107 7.71 -15.74 -4.29
N ASP A 108 8.54 -16.51 -3.60
CA ASP A 108 8.81 -16.32 -2.16
C ASP A 108 9.43 -14.94 -1.86
N ALA A 109 10.37 -14.49 -2.69
CA ALA A 109 10.98 -13.18 -2.53
C ALA A 109 9.97 -12.04 -2.71
N GLY A 110 9.10 -12.13 -3.72
CA GLY A 110 8.07 -11.12 -3.96
C GLY A 110 7.02 -11.05 -2.84
N VAL A 111 6.69 -12.18 -2.21
CA VAL A 111 5.82 -12.19 -1.02
C VAL A 111 6.45 -11.39 0.11
N VAL A 112 7.74 -11.60 0.39
CA VAL A 112 8.46 -10.82 1.40
C VAL A 112 8.47 -9.33 1.04
N ASP A 113 8.67 -8.98 -0.23
CA ASP A 113 8.66 -7.60 -0.69
C ASP A 113 7.29 -6.95 -0.46
N ILE A 114 6.19 -7.64 -0.76
CA ILE A 114 4.82 -7.17 -0.52
C ILE A 114 4.62 -6.89 0.97
N LEU A 115 5.01 -7.83 1.84
CA LEU A 115 4.90 -7.66 3.30
C LEU A 115 5.66 -6.43 3.80
N VAL A 116 6.88 -6.22 3.31
CA VAL A 116 7.73 -5.08 3.68
C VAL A 116 7.11 -3.75 3.20
N VAL A 117 6.66 -3.69 1.95
CA VAL A 117 6.04 -2.50 1.37
C VAL A 117 4.74 -2.17 2.09
N THR A 118 3.83 -3.13 2.24
CA THR A 118 2.55 -2.95 2.94
C THR A 118 2.77 -2.49 4.38
N GLY A 119 3.65 -3.15 5.13
CA GLY A 119 3.94 -2.79 6.52
C GLY A 119 4.59 -1.40 6.66
N TYR A 120 5.48 -1.03 5.73
CA TYR A 120 6.09 0.29 5.70
C TYR A 120 5.06 1.40 5.46
N TYR A 121 4.23 1.26 4.43
CA TYR A 121 3.26 2.30 4.05
C TYR A 121 2.11 2.41 5.04
N HIS A 122 1.67 1.31 5.64
CA HIS A 122 0.69 1.33 6.73
C HIS A 122 1.26 2.07 7.96
N THR A 123 2.49 1.78 8.36
CA THR A 123 3.17 2.49 9.46
C THR A 123 3.35 3.98 9.15
N LEU A 124 3.76 4.30 7.92
CA LEU A 124 3.96 5.68 7.47
C LEU A 124 2.65 6.46 7.52
N ALA A 125 1.55 5.89 7.04
CA ALA A 125 0.24 6.51 7.10
C ALA A 125 -0.18 6.87 8.53
N HIS A 126 -0.05 5.93 9.48
CA HIS A 126 -0.33 6.21 10.88
C HIS A 126 0.57 7.31 11.46
N ALA A 127 1.87 7.29 11.15
CA ALA A 127 2.79 8.31 11.64
C ALA A 127 2.44 9.71 11.10
N LEU A 128 2.10 9.82 9.81
CA LEU A 128 1.72 11.09 9.19
C LEU A 128 0.39 11.62 9.75
N ASN A 129 -0.59 10.73 9.96
CA ASN A 129 -1.86 11.09 10.59
C ASN A 129 -1.64 11.56 12.04
N ALA A 130 -0.85 10.84 12.83
CA ALA A 130 -0.60 11.18 14.24
C ALA A 130 0.19 12.49 14.42
N LEU A 131 0.98 12.86 13.40
CA LEU A 131 1.78 14.09 13.38
C LEU A 131 1.06 15.24 12.67
N ASP A 132 -0.18 15.04 12.22
CA ASP A 132 -1.00 16.01 11.50
C ASP A 132 -0.24 16.68 10.33
N VAL A 133 0.40 15.83 9.50
CA VAL A 133 1.20 16.32 8.38
C VAL A 133 0.30 16.77 7.25
N ASP A 134 0.36 18.07 6.94
CA ASP A 134 -0.35 18.67 5.82
C ASP A 134 0.01 18.05 4.47
N LEU A 135 -0.99 18.01 3.59
CA LEU A 135 -0.76 17.70 2.18
C LEU A 135 0.11 18.78 1.51
N PRO A 136 0.82 18.44 0.42
CA PRO A 136 1.49 19.45 -0.38
C PRO A 136 0.53 20.56 -0.80
N GLU A 137 0.99 21.80 -0.81
CA GLU A 137 0.18 22.98 -1.14
C GLU A 137 -0.55 22.79 -2.48
N GLY A 138 -1.82 23.18 -2.53
CA GLY A 138 -2.67 23.02 -3.71
C GLY A 138 -3.17 21.59 -3.97
N THR A 139 -2.93 20.65 -3.07
CA THR A 139 -3.35 19.25 -3.23
C THR A 139 -4.59 18.93 -2.39
N THR A 140 -5.60 18.33 -3.02
CA THR A 140 -6.81 17.82 -2.34
C THR A 140 -6.78 16.30 -2.28
N SER A 141 -7.09 15.74 -1.12
CA SER A 141 -7.25 14.29 -0.96
C SER A 141 -8.55 13.80 -1.59
N ALA A 142 -8.47 12.76 -2.42
CA ALA A 142 -9.64 12.01 -2.88
C ALA A 142 -10.16 11.02 -1.81
N LEU A 143 -9.35 10.72 -0.80
CA LEU A 143 -9.74 9.90 0.34
C LEU A 143 -10.63 10.73 1.27
N THR A 144 -11.76 10.15 1.68
CA THR A 144 -12.62 10.64 2.77
C THR A 144 -12.60 9.62 3.90
N TYR A 145 -12.90 10.06 5.12
CA TYR A 145 -13.10 9.16 6.26
C TYR A 145 -14.27 8.21 6.00
#